data_AF-A0A510TH39-F1
#
_entry.id   AF-A0A510TH39-F1
#
_cell.length_a   1.000
_cell.length_b   1.000
_cell.length_c   1.000
_cell.angle_alpha   90.00
_cell.angle_beta   90.00
_cell.angle_gamma   90.00
#
_symmetry.space_group_name_H-M   'P 1'
#
loop_
_entity.id
_entity.type
_entity.pdbx_description
1 polymer ?
#
loop_
_entity_poly.entity_id
_entity_poly.type
_entity_poly.pdbx_seq_one_letter_code
_entity_poly.pdbx_strand_id
1 'polypeptide(L)'
;MLSRPADAECADVRVWPVPDVLAIFRLESADEIGFDVDLRELQGQARLDVLCWFLRAIGRRLGRPVVLTSEGDWERSHPVLGFDVESDEVVLLATPQVS
;
A
#
# COMPACT_ATOMS: atom_id res chain seq x y z
N MET A 1 -20.95 -15.89 5.31
CA MET A 1 -20.00 -14.89 5.83
C MET A 1 -19.03 -15.60 6.74
N LEU A 2 -17.76 -15.69 6.35
CA LEU A 2 -16.69 -16.25 7.19
C LEU A 2 -16.04 -15.06 7.90
N SER A 3 -16.59 -14.68 9.05
CA SER A 3 -15.98 -13.67 9.91
C SER A 3 -14.90 -14.33 10.78
N ARG A 4 -13.71 -13.76 10.80
CA ARG A 4 -12.55 -14.26 11.54
C ARG A 4 -12.71 -14.01 13.05
N PRO A 5 -12.37 -14.98 13.92
CA PRO A 5 -12.34 -14.78 15.38
C PRO A 5 -11.29 -13.73 15.77
N ALA A 6 -11.59 -12.91 16.78
CA ALA A 6 -10.73 -11.82 17.25
C ALA A 6 -9.31 -12.26 17.67
N ASP A 7 -9.14 -13.54 18.02
CA ASP A 7 -7.92 -14.08 18.63
C ASP A 7 -7.09 -14.99 17.70
N ALA A 8 -7.49 -15.12 16.42
CA ALA A 8 -6.71 -15.92 15.47
C ALA A 8 -5.40 -15.19 15.12
N GLU A 9 -4.28 -15.88 14.93
CA GLU A 9 -3.05 -15.25 14.41
C GLU A 9 -3.36 -14.66 13.02
N CYS A 10 -3.16 -13.34 12.82
CA CYS A 10 -3.24 -12.78 11.46
C CYS A 10 -1.99 -13.25 10.74
N ALA A 11 -2.16 -14.11 9.73
CA ALA A 11 -1.02 -14.56 8.95
C ALA A 11 -0.55 -13.38 8.08
N ASP A 12 0.54 -12.74 8.51
CA ASP A 12 1.18 -11.69 7.74
C ASP A 12 1.92 -12.32 6.55
N VAL A 13 1.70 -11.79 5.35
CA VAL A 13 2.47 -12.16 4.15
C VAL A 13 3.56 -11.12 3.94
N ARG A 14 4.82 -11.54 4.00
CA ARG A 14 5.99 -10.68 3.78
C ARG A 14 6.48 -10.80 2.35
N VAL A 15 6.58 -9.67 1.65
CA VAL A 15 7.01 -9.60 0.25
C VAL A 15 8.14 -8.60 0.15
N TRP A 16 9.20 -8.97 -0.57
CA TRP A 16 10.29 -8.06 -0.91
C TRP A 16 10.26 -7.76 -2.41
N PRO A 17 9.75 -6.59 -2.85
CA PRO A 17 9.75 -6.21 -4.27
C PRO A 17 11.18 -6.11 -4.83
N VAL A 18 12.11 -5.67 -3.98
CA VAL A 18 13.56 -5.63 -4.21
C VAL A 18 14.27 -5.90 -2.88
N PRO A 19 15.59 -6.20 -2.87
CA PRO A 19 16.34 -6.31 -1.63
C PRO A 19 16.17 -5.08 -0.73
N ASP A 20 16.01 -5.33 0.57
CA ASP A 20 15.87 -4.30 1.62
C ASP A 20 14.65 -3.38 1.49
N VAL A 21 13.61 -3.78 0.76
CA VAL A 21 12.29 -3.13 0.78
C VAL A 21 11.26 -4.20 1.13
N LEU A 22 10.66 -4.11 2.31
CA LEU A 22 9.67 -5.06 2.80
C LEU A 22 8.26 -4.44 2.75
N ALA A 23 7.35 -5.16 2.11
CA ALA A 23 5.91 -4.96 2.23
C ALA A 23 5.31 -6.08 3.09
N ILE A 24 4.58 -5.72 4.16
CA ILE A 24 3.92 -6.68 5.06
C ILE A 24 2.41 -6.59 4.84
N PHE A 25 1.83 -7.61 4.24
CA PHE A 25 0.40 -7.69 3.95
C PHE A 25 -0.39 -8.31 5.09
N ARG A 26 -1.56 -7.76 5.35
CA ARG A 26 -2.54 -8.25 6.32
C ARG A 26 -3.93 -8.34 5.70
N LEU A 27 -4.66 -9.38 6.09
CA LEU A 27 -6.06 -9.55 5.73
C LEU A 27 -6.90 -8.75 6.73
N GLU A 28 -7.21 -7.50 6.39
CA GLU A 28 -7.94 -6.58 7.27
C GLU A 28 -9.42 -6.96 7.36
N SER A 29 -10.02 -7.37 6.25
CA SER A 29 -11.39 -7.89 6.19
C SER A 29 -11.59 -8.83 5.00
N ALA A 30 -12.83 -9.30 4.78
CA ALA A 30 -13.15 -10.16 3.64
C ALA A 30 -12.92 -9.48 2.27
N ASP A 31 -13.01 -8.15 2.22
CA ASP A 31 -12.95 -7.35 0.99
C ASP A 31 -11.72 -6.44 0.92
N GLU A 32 -10.86 -6.52 1.93
CA GLU A 32 -9.78 -5.58 2.15
C GLU A 32 -8.48 -6.26 2.57
N ILE A 33 -7.43 -5.92 1.84
CA ILE A 33 -6.05 -6.30 2.14
C ILE A 33 -5.29 -5.01 2.36
N GLY A 34 -4.72 -4.85 3.56
CA GLY A 34 -3.80 -3.78 3.90
C GLY A 34 -2.35 -4.25 3.73
N PHE A 35 -1.44 -3.31 3.56
CA PHE A 35 -0.01 -3.60 3.71
C PHE A 35 0.75 -2.37 4.16
N ASP A 36 1.81 -2.61 4.94
CA ASP A 36 2.71 -1.57 5.41
C ASP A 36 4.04 -1.64 4.66
N VAL A 37 4.65 -0.47 4.44
CA VAL A 37 6.04 -0.30 3.97
C VAL A 37 6.76 0.68 4.89
N ASP A 38 8.04 0.45 5.14
CA ASP A 38 8.85 1.40 5.91
C ASP A 38 9.44 2.47 4.98
N LEU A 39 9.09 3.74 5.21
CA LEU A 39 9.62 4.84 4.40
C LEU A 39 11.15 4.97 4.49
N ARG A 40 11.78 4.49 5.57
CA ARG A 40 13.24 4.45 5.72
C ARG A 40 13.90 3.49 4.73
N GLU A 41 13.16 2.48 4.27
CA GLU A 41 13.59 1.54 3.25
C GLU A 41 13.40 2.08 1.83
N LEU A 42 12.66 3.19 1.67
CA LEU A 42 12.28 3.78 0.37
C LEU A 42 13.01 5.10 0.06
N GLN A 43 14.18 5.30 0.65
CA GLN A 43 14.92 6.55 0.49
C GLN A 43 15.49 6.72 -0.93
N GLY A 44 15.23 7.89 -1.54
CA GLY A 44 15.71 8.27 -2.86
C GLY A 44 14.80 7.80 -4.01
N GLN A 45 15.01 8.42 -5.18
CA GLN A 45 14.11 8.26 -6.33
C GLN A 45 13.99 6.80 -6.79
N ALA A 46 15.10 6.09 -6.93
CA ALA A 46 15.08 4.71 -7.44
C ALA A 46 14.24 3.75 -6.58
N ARG A 47 14.23 3.96 -5.25
CA ARG A 47 13.42 3.14 -4.34
C ARG A 47 11.97 3.58 -4.31
N LEU A 48 11.69 4.87 -4.46
CA LEU A 48 10.34 5.38 -4.68
C LEU A 48 9.73 4.83 -5.99
N ASP A 49 10.52 4.74 -7.07
CA ASP A 49 10.09 4.16 -8.34
C ASP A 49 9.68 2.69 -8.18
N VAL A 50 10.39 1.93 -7.33
CA VAL A 50 10.02 0.55 -6.97
C VAL A 50 8.67 0.51 -6.27
N LEU A 51 8.42 1.40 -5.30
CA LEU A 51 7.11 1.49 -4.64
C LEU A 51 6.01 1.77 -5.68
N CYS A 52 6.19 2.76 -6.55
CA CYS A 52 5.22 3.09 -7.59
C CYS A 52 4.95 1.90 -8.52
N TRP A 53 6.00 1.20 -8.96
CA TRP A 53 5.84 0.01 -9.79
C TRP A 53 5.08 -1.10 -9.04
N PHE A 54 5.36 -1.27 -7.75
CA PHE A 54 4.70 -2.27 -6.91
C PHE A 54 3.20 -1.99 -6.74
N LEU A 55 2.82 -0.73 -6.43
CA LEU A 55 1.42 -0.31 -6.37
C LEU A 55 0.70 -0.58 -7.69
N ARG A 56 1.33 -0.21 -8.82
CA ARG A 56 0.80 -0.45 -10.16
C ARG A 56 0.64 -1.95 -10.45
N ALA A 57 1.61 -2.78 -10.09
CA ALA A 57 1.55 -4.22 -10.32
C ALA A 57 0.37 -4.87 -9.56
N ILE A 58 0.16 -4.49 -8.30
CA ILE A 58 -0.96 -4.97 -7.48
C ILE A 58 -2.29 -4.48 -8.06
N GLY A 59 -2.41 -3.16 -8.26
CA GLY A 59 -3.65 -2.53 -8.72
C GLY A 59 -4.08 -3.04 -10.09
N ARG A 60 -3.15 -3.15 -11.05
CA ARG A 60 -3.41 -3.77 -12.36
C ARG A 60 -3.87 -5.22 -12.23
N ARG A 61 -3.22 -6.02 -11.38
CA ARG A 61 -3.54 -7.45 -11.23
C ARG A 61 -4.92 -7.67 -10.60
N LEU A 62 -5.36 -6.76 -9.73
CA LEU A 62 -6.65 -6.83 -9.04
C LEU A 62 -7.75 -6.05 -9.78
N GLY A 63 -7.41 -5.14 -10.69
CA GLY A 63 -8.36 -4.21 -11.29
C GLY A 63 -8.96 -3.26 -10.25
N ARG A 64 -8.19 -2.87 -9.23
CA ARG A 64 -8.66 -2.05 -8.10
C ARG A 64 -7.68 -0.92 -7.80
N PRO A 65 -8.17 0.22 -7.27
CA PRO A 65 -7.30 1.25 -6.72
C PRO A 65 -6.45 0.70 -5.57
N VAL A 66 -5.23 1.20 -5.45
CA VAL A 66 -4.36 0.95 -4.31
C VAL A 66 -3.94 2.30 -3.77
N VAL A 67 -4.24 2.60 -2.51
CA VAL A 67 -3.93 3.89 -1.89
C VAL A 67 -2.94 3.71 -0.76
N LEU A 68 -2.05 4.68 -0.59
CA LEU A 68 -1.12 4.78 0.52
C LEU A 68 -1.51 6.00 1.36
N THR A 69 -1.83 5.75 2.62
CA THR A 69 -2.10 6.77 3.64
C THR A 69 -0.95 6.80 4.65
N SER A 70 -0.80 7.90 5.37
CA SER A 70 0.11 7.95 6.51
C SER A 70 -0.34 6.97 7.59
N GLU A 71 0.63 6.39 8.31
CA GLU A 71 0.33 5.61 9.51
C GLU A 71 -0.49 6.47 10.50
N GLY A 72 -1.57 5.90 11.03
CA GLY A 72 -2.48 6.59 11.95
C GLY A 72 -3.66 7.33 11.29
N ASP A 73 -3.74 7.42 9.96
CA ASP A 73 -4.95 7.84 9.26
C ASP A 73 -5.97 6.69 9.21
N TRP A 74 -6.58 6.38 10.35
CA TRP A 74 -7.47 5.23 10.54
C TRP A 74 -8.75 5.31 9.69
N GLU A 75 -9.23 6.52 9.40
CA GLU A 75 -10.34 6.73 8.44
C GLU A 75 -9.90 6.59 7.00
N ARG A 76 -8.58 6.62 6.74
CA ARG A 76 -7.97 6.63 5.40
C ARG A 76 -8.54 7.75 4.50
N SER A 77 -8.89 8.87 5.14
CA SER A 77 -9.50 10.04 4.51
C SER A 77 -8.47 10.89 3.78
N HIS A 78 -7.16 10.64 3.98
CA HIS A 78 -6.07 11.49 3.49
C HIS A 78 -5.01 10.67 2.73
N PRO A 79 -5.37 10.08 1.58
CA PRO A 79 -4.40 9.34 0.76
C PRO A 79 -3.32 10.28 0.22
N VAL A 80 -2.07 9.82 0.27
CA VAL A 80 -0.89 10.57 -0.20
C VAL A 80 -0.55 10.18 -1.63
N LEU A 81 -0.47 8.87 -1.91
CA LEU A 81 -0.24 8.30 -3.24
C LEU A 81 -1.35 7.30 -3.56
N GLY A 82 -1.67 7.13 -4.83
CA GLY A 82 -2.58 6.08 -5.25
C GLY A 82 -2.35 5.60 -6.67
N PHE A 83 -2.57 4.32 -6.91
CA PHE A 83 -2.75 3.77 -8.26
C PHE A 83 -4.18 4.05 -8.73
N ASP A 84 -4.30 4.79 -9.83
CA ASP A 84 -5.55 5.06 -10.52
C ASP A 84 -5.76 4.04 -11.64
N VAL A 85 -6.91 3.36 -11.61
CA VAL A 85 -7.22 2.26 -12.54
C VAL A 85 -7.47 2.78 -13.96
N GLU A 86 -8.10 3.95 -14.09
CA GLU A 86 -8.52 4.48 -15.39
C GLU A 86 -7.35 5.00 -16.20
N SER A 87 -6.46 5.77 -15.57
CA SER A 87 -5.23 6.27 -16.20
C SER A 87 -4.10 5.23 -16.19
N ASP A 88 -4.24 4.17 -15.38
CA ASP A 88 -3.23 3.15 -15.18
C ASP A 88 -1.89 3.71 -14.67
N GLU A 89 -1.93 4.77 -13.87
CA GLU A 89 -0.77 5.46 -13.34
C GLU A 89 -0.80 5.57 -11.81
N VAL A 90 0.38 5.74 -11.20
CA VAL A 90 0.47 6.13 -9.79
C VAL A 90 0.50 7.64 -9.72
N VAL A 91 -0.46 8.21 -9.00
CA VAL A 91 -0.68 9.65 -8.89
C VAL A 91 -0.48 10.11 -7.45
N LEU A 92 -0.07 11.37 -7.31
CA LEU A 92 -0.05 12.07 -6.04
C LEU A 92 -1.47 12.58 -5.73
N LEU A 93 -1.99 12.19 -4.57
CA LEU A 93 -3.34 12.52 -4.11
C LEU A 93 -3.36 13.64 -3.06
N ALA A 94 -2.23 13.85 -2.37
CA ALA A 94 -2.06 14.94 -1.42
C ALA A 94 -1.26 16.10 -2.01
N THR A 95 -1.58 17.33 -1.60
CA THR A 95 -0.76 18.51 -1.93
C THR A 95 0.56 18.45 -1.13
N PRO A 96 1.74 18.50 -1.78
CA PRO A 96 3.02 18.53 -1.07
C PRO A 96 3.10 19.73 -0.13
N GLN A 97 3.37 19.48 1.14
CA GLN A 97 3.75 20.51 2.11
C GLN A 97 5.27 20.63 2.06
N VAL A 98 5.80 21.58 1.28
CA VAL A 98 7.23 21.89 1.27
C VAL A 98 7.46 22.92 2.38
N SER A 99 8.26 22.56 3.39
CA SER A 99 8.80 23.49 4.37
C SER A 99 10.22 23.90 4.02
#